data_AF-A0A2V6L4Y8-F1
#
_entry.id   AF-A0A2V6L4Y8-F1
#
_cell.length_a   1.000
_cell.length_b   1.000
_cell.length_c   1.000
_cell.angle_alpha   90.00
_cell.angle_beta   90.00
_cell.angle_gamma   90.00
#
_symmetry.space_group_name_H-M   'P 1'
#
loop_
_entity.id
_entity.type
_entity.pdbx_description
1 polymer ?
#
loop_
_entity_poly.entity_id
_entity_poly.type
_entity_poly.pdbx_seq_one_letter_code
_entity_poly.pdbx_strand_id
1 'polypeptide(L)' 'SGAQFNFVALANKTLRPGKVFVAISNTAATPISGTFANLPDGSTFTVGSNTFEVSYEGGDGNDLTLTVVQ' A
#
# COMPACT_ATOMS: atom_id res chain seq x y z
N SER A 1 -5.23 11.49 -15.31
CA SER A 1 -3.78 11.60 -15.10
C SER A 1 -3.53 11.86 -13.62
N GLY A 2 -2.55 11.21 -13.01
CA GLY A 2 -2.14 11.40 -11.62
C GLY A 2 -0.86 10.60 -11.35
N ALA A 3 -0.14 10.92 -10.27
CA ALA A 3 1.06 10.16 -9.90
C ALA A 3 0.71 8.69 -9.63
N GLN A 4 1.65 7.78 -9.92
CA GLN A 4 1.45 6.34 -9.77
C GLN A 4 2.65 5.72 -9.04
N PHE A 5 2.37 4.63 -8.32
CA PHE A 5 3.40 3.71 -7.85
C PHE A 5 3.69 2.65 -8.91
N ASN A 6 4.97 2.37 -9.15
CA ASN A 6 5.38 1.21 -9.94
C ASN A 6 5.90 0.12 -9.01
N PHE A 7 5.30 -1.05 -9.06
CA PHE A 7 5.69 -2.19 -8.24
C PHE A 7 6.35 -3.27 -9.10
N VAL A 8 7.47 -3.82 -8.62
CA VAL A 8 8.20 -4.89 -9.30
C VAL A 8 8.42 -6.03 -8.32
N ALA A 9 7.96 -7.23 -8.68
CA ALA A 9 8.27 -8.44 -7.94
C ALA A 9 9.73 -8.83 -8.19
N LEU A 10 10.57 -8.75 -7.15
CA LEU A 10 11.96 -9.21 -7.23
C LEU A 10 12.09 -10.74 -7.10
N ALA A 11 11.11 -11.38 -6.45
CA ALA A 11 11.02 -12.83 -6.33
C ALA A 11 9.54 -13.27 -6.25
N ASN A 12 9.22 -14.42 -6.84
CA ASN A 12 7.86 -14.98 -6.85
C ASN A 12 7.55 -15.78 -5.58
N LYS A 13 7.67 -15.13 -4.42
CA LYS A 13 7.35 -15.73 -3.12
C LYS A 13 5.95 -15.31 -2.69
N THR A 14 5.13 -16.27 -2.30
CA THR A 14 3.84 -16.01 -1.65
C THR A 14 4.06 -15.60 -0.19
N LEU A 15 3.53 -14.44 0.16
CA LEU A 15 3.54 -13.85 1.48
C LEU A 15 2.34 -14.34 2.28
N ARG A 16 2.45 -14.27 3.61
CA ARG A 16 1.34 -14.63 4.50
C ARG A 16 0.32 -13.49 4.53
N PRO A 17 -1.00 -13.77 4.47
CA PRO A 17 -2.03 -12.78 4.75
C PRO A 17 -1.79 -12.04 6.07
N GLY A 18 -2.17 -10.78 6.13
CA GLY A 18 -1.97 -9.89 7.27
C GLY A 18 -0.54 -9.36 7.41
N LYS A 19 0.38 -9.66 6.49
CA LYS A 19 1.66 -8.95 6.43
C LYS A 19 1.44 -7.52 5.95
N VAL A 20 1.91 -6.55 6.72
CA VAL A 20 1.78 -5.12 6.45
C VAL A 20 3.13 -4.53 6.06
N PHE A 21 3.14 -3.71 5.03
CA PHE A 21 4.27 -2.90 4.61
C PHE A 21 3.92 -1.41 4.72
N VAL A 22 4.78 -0.60 5.32
CA VAL A 22 4.67 0.86 5.28
C VAL A 22 5.40 1.35 4.03
N ALA A 23 4.64 1.75 3.01
CA ALA A 23 5.20 2.23 1.74
C ALA A 23 5.62 3.71 1.83
N ILE A 24 4.85 4.51 2.58
CA ILE A 24 5.21 5.88 2.96
C ILE A 24 4.95 6.01 4.46
N SER A 25 5.98 6.41 5.21
CA SER A 25 5.83 6.83 6.60
C SER A 25 5.68 8.35 6.63
N ASN A 26 4.51 8.84 7.03
CA ASN A 26 4.18 10.26 7.10
C ASN A 26 4.50 10.80 8.49
N THR A 27 5.64 11.47 8.61
CA THR A 27 6.13 11.98 9.91
C THR A 27 5.46 13.28 10.37
N ALA A 28 4.55 13.84 9.58
CA ALA A 28 3.73 14.98 10.00
C ALA A 28 2.56 14.50 10.88
N ALA A 29 1.97 15.40 11.68
CA ALA A 29 0.78 15.07 12.46
C ALA A 29 -0.52 15.02 11.61
N THR A 30 -0.47 15.53 10.38
CA THR A 30 -1.63 15.62 9.49
C THR A 30 -1.74 14.39 8.58
N PRO A 31 -2.95 13.96 8.20
CA PRO A 31 -3.15 12.87 7.24
C PRO A 31 -2.50 13.13 5.87
N ILE A 32 -2.21 12.05 5.13
CA ILE A 32 -1.89 12.16 3.70
C ILE A 32 -3.12 12.73 2.98
N SER A 33 -2.93 13.82 2.22
CA SER A 33 -4.00 14.43 1.45
C SER A 33 -3.98 13.93 0.00
N GLY A 34 -5.09 13.36 -0.44
CA GLY A 34 -5.24 12.79 -1.78
C GLY A 34 -4.69 11.36 -1.89
N THR A 35 -4.74 10.80 -3.11
CA THR A 35 -4.34 9.42 -3.39
C THR A 35 -3.51 9.34 -4.67
N PHE A 36 -2.72 8.27 -4.80
CA PHE A 36 -2.10 7.91 -6.08
C PHE A 36 -3.15 7.31 -7.02
N ALA A 37 -3.01 7.58 -8.32
CA ALA A 37 -4.04 7.22 -9.30
C ALA A 37 -4.30 5.72 -9.40
N ASN A 38 -3.30 4.89 -9.08
CA ASN A 38 -3.41 3.44 -9.06
C ASN A 38 -3.46 2.83 -7.64
N LEU A 39 -3.58 3.66 -6.61
CA LEU A 39 -3.76 3.23 -5.22
C LEU A 39 -4.83 4.08 -4.53
N PRO A 40 -6.11 4.05 -4.95
CA PRO A 40 -7.19 4.56 -4.12
C PRO A 40 -7.22 3.89 -2.74
N ASP A 41 -7.71 4.60 -1.73
CA ASP A 41 -7.89 4.02 -0.40
C ASP A 41 -8.86 2.83 -0.42
N GLY A 42 -8.54 1.77 0.33
CA GLY A 42 -9.26 0.50 0.36
C GLY A 42 -9.20 -0.33 -0.94
N SER A 43 -8.48 0.14 -1.97
CA SER A 43 -8.30 -0.63 -3.20
C SER A 43 -7.31 -1.78 -3.03
N THR A 44 -7.36 -2.74 -3.94
CA THR A 44 -6.37 -3.81 -4.02
C THR A 44 -5.59 -3.78 -5.32
N PHE A 45 -4.34 -4.24 -5.27
CA PHE A 45 -3.52 -4.48 -6.45
C PHE A 45 -2.66 -5.73 -6.27
N THR A 46 -2.28 -6.35 -7.38
CA THR A 46 -1.54 -7.62 -7.38
C THR A 46 -0.14 -7.42 -7.98
N VAL A 47 0.86 -7.95 -7.30
CA VAL A 47 2.27 -7.94 -7.75
C VAL A 47 2.88 -9.32 -7.49
N GLY A 48 3.30 -10.01 -8.55
CA GLY A 48 3.72 -11.40 -8.45
C GLY A 48 2.56 -12.30 -8.02
N SER A 49 2.76 -13.08 -6.95
CA SER A 49 1.74 -13.98 -6.37
C SER A 49 0.98 -13.39 -5.17
N ASN A 50 1.04 -12.08 -4.96
CA ASN A 50 0.50 -11.42 -3.77
C ASN A 50 -0.47 -10.30 -4.14
N THR A 51 -1.63 -10.31 -3.50
CA THR A 51 -2.61 -9.21 -3.53
C THR A 51 -2.45 -8.38 -2.26
N PHE A 52 -2.43 -7.06 -2.43
CA PHE A 52 -2.28 -6.09 -1.34
C PHE A 52 -3.49 -5.16 -1.31
N GLU A 53 -4.02 -4.90 -0.12
CA GLU A 53 -4.98 -3.83 0.17
C GLU A 53 -4.24 -2.58 0.61
N VAL A 54 -4.72 -1.43 0.15
CA VAL A 54 -4.17 -0.09 0.40
C VAL A 54 -4.92 0.58 1.55
N SER A 55 -4.19 1.20 2.49
CA SER A 55 -4.75 2.13 3.49
C SER A 55 -3.86 3.36 3.65
N TYR A 56 -4.46 4.55 3.72
CA TYR A 56 -3.76 5.82 4.01
C TYR A 56 -3.81 6.22 5.50
N GLU A 57 -4.47 5.40 6.31
CA GLU A 57 -4.69 5.55 7.74
C GLU A 57 -3.93 4.49 8.54
N GLY A 58 -2.95 3.83 7.91
CA GLY A 58 -2.15 2.80 8.56
C GLY A 58 -1.07 3.36 9.48
N GLY A 59 -0.23 2.46 10.02
CA GLY A 59 0.87 2.85 10.90
C GLY A 59 0.37 3.43 12.22
N ASP A 60 0.68 4.69 12.47
CA ASP A 60 0.18 5.49 13.60
C ASP A 60 -1.11 6.28 13.27
N GLY A 61 -1.67 6.12 12.08
CA GLY A 61 -2.97 6.66 11.67
C GLY A 61 -2.94 7.55 10.43
N ASN A 62 -1.77 7.76 9.83
CA ASN A 62 -1.61 8.58 8.62
C ASN A 62 -0.53 8.08 7.65
N ASP A 63 -0.14 6.81 7.75
CA ASP A 63 0.82 6.18 6.84
C ASP A 63 0.12 5.51 5.65
N LEU A 64 0.79 5.48 4.50
CA LEU A 64 0.40 4.61 3.39
C LEU A 64 0.91 3.20 3.65
N THR A 65 0.00 2.31 4.00
CA THR A 65 0.28 0.89 4.25
C THR A 65 -0.32 -0.03 3.20
N LEU A 66 0.33 -1.17 3.00
CA LEU A 66 -0.04 -2.21 2.05
C LEU A 66 -0.15 -3.54 2.80
N THR A 67 -1.35 -4.08 2.92
CA THR A 67 -1.63 -5.31 3.67
C THR A 67 -1.86 -6.47 2.72
N VAL A 68 -1.16 -7.58 2.89
CA VAL A 68 -1.40 -8.80 2.10
C VAL A 68 -2.77 -9.38 2.48
N VAL A 69 -3.68 -9.52 1.53
CA VAL A 69 -5.09 -9.96 1.78
C VAL A 69 -5.48 -11.31 1.20
N GLN A 70 -4.66 -11.88 0.30
CA GLN A 70 -4.95 -13.04 -0.56
C GLN A 70 -6.02 -12.78 -1.62
#